data_AF-A0A2V5QEB1-F1
#
_entry.id   AF-A0A2V5QEB1-F1
#
_cell.length_a   1.000
_cell.length_b   1.000
_cell.length_c   1.000
_cell.angle_alpha   90.00
_cell.angle_beta   90.00
_cell.angle_gamma   90.00
#
_symmetry.space_group_name_H-M   'P 1'
#
loop_
_entity.id
_entity.type
_entity.pdbx_description
1 polymer ?
#
loop_
_entity_poly.entity_id
_entity_poly.type
_entity_poly.pdbx_seq_one_letter_code
_entity_poly.pdbx_strand_id
1 'polypeptide(L)'
;MAAAGEKCGYDYIAITDHSKGLKIAGGIDEPALARQGEEIAAVNNSSRNNGGKLIVLRSIEMNLDLRGEGDMEPKSLRRLDLVLGSFHSSLRRTDDQ
;
A
#
# COMPACT_ATOMS: atom_id res chain seq x y z
N MET A 1 -7.38 -11.43 -1.28
CA MET A 1 -6.37 -11.11 -2.32
C MET A 1 -5.33 -12.21 -2.49
N ALA A 2 -4.56 -12.59 -1.47
CA ALA A 2 -3.48 -13.60 -1.57
C ALA A 2 -3.89 -14.91 -2.27
N ALA A 3 -4.89 -15.63 -1.76
CA ALA A 3 -5.34 -16.88 -2.39
C ALA A 3 -5.83 -16.72 -3.84
N ALA A 4 -6.31 -15.53 -4.23
CA ALA A 4 -6.68 -15.24 -5.62
C ALA A 4 -5.42 -15.04 -6.48
N GLY A 5 -4.42 -14.32 -5.97
CA GLY A 5 -3.12 -14.17 -6.63
C GLY A 5 -2.42 -15.51 -6.86
N GLU A 6 -2.47 -16.41 -5.89
CA GLU A 6 -1.94 -17.79 -6.03
C GLU A 6 -2.65 -18.55 -7.16
N LYS A 7 -3.99 -18.47 -7.23
CA LYS A 7 -4.77 -19.11 -8.31
C LYS A 7 -4.45 -18.52 -9.69
N CYS A 8 -4.10 -17.24 -9.76
CA CYS A 8 -3.63 -16.59 -10.97
C CYS A 8 -2.18 -16.93 -11.33
N GLY A 9 -1.44 -17.64 -10.47
CA GLY A 9 -0.05 -17.98 -10.69
C GLY A 9 0.92 -16.80 -10.56
N TYR A 10 0.54 -15.76 -9.81
CA TYR A 10 1.43 -14.62 -9.55
C TYR A 10 2.52 -14.98 -8.54
N ASP A 11 3.70 -14.39 -8.73
CA ASP A 11 4.80 -14.47 -7.78
C ASP A 11 4.60 -13.49 -6.61
N TYR A 12 3.91 -12.37 -6.86
CA TYR A 12 3.65 -11.34 -5.85
C TYR A 12 2.32 -10.62 -6.05
N ILE A 13 1.79 -10.09 -4.96
CA ILE A 13 0.74 -9.07 -4.96
C ILE A 13 1.16 -7.94 -4.01
N ALA A 14 0.81 -6.70 -4.36
CA ALA A 14 0.98 -5.56 -3.45
C ALA A 14 -0.38 -5.18 -2.84
N ILE A 15 -0.40 -4.94 -1.54
CA ILE A 15 -1.55 -4.35 -0.86
C ILE A 15 -1.27 -2.85 -0.74
N THR A 16 -2.00 -2.03 -1.48
CA THR A 16 -1.75 -0.58 -1.63
C THR A 16 -2.97 0.21 -1.17
N ASP A 17 -3.40 0.02 0.07
CA ASP A 17 -4.47 0.85 0.63
C ASP A 17 -4.06 2.33 0.66
N HIS A 18 -5.04 3.22 0.57
CA HIS A 18 -4.80 4.66 0.58
C HIS A 18 -4.28 5.15 1.94
N SER A 19 -3.43 6.16 1.96
CA SER A 19 -3.02 6.85 3.18
C SER A 19 -4.06 7.87 3.70
N LYS A 20 -3.86 8.33 4.94
CA LYS A 20 -4.83 9.07 5.77
C LYS A 20 -5.45 10.35 5.17
N GLY A 21 -4.82 10.97 4.17
CA GLY A 21 -5.30 12.18 3.51
C GLY A 21 -6.58 11.96 2.71
N LEU A 22 -6.86 10.72 2.29
CA LEU A 22 -8.02 10.36 1.50
C LEU A 22 -9.17 9.82 2.38
N LYS A 23 -9.71 10.67 3.27
CA LYS A 23 -10.73 10.28 4.26
C LYS A 23 -12.00 9.65 3.66
N ILE A 24 -12.41 10.06 2.46
CA ILE A 24 -13.57 9.47 1.76
C ILE A 24 -13.31 8.01 1.39
N ALA A 25 -12.07 7.68 1.06
CA ALA A 25 -11.66 6.32 0.70
C ALA A 25 -11.32 5.44 1.92
N GLY A 26 -11.48 5.95 3.14
CA GLY A 26 -11.14 5.21 4.35
C GLY A 26 -9.63 4.99 4.52
N GLY A 27 -8.80 5.95 4.09
CA GLY A 27 -7.35 5.83 4.15
C GLY A 27 -6.80 5.55 5.55
N ILE A 28 -5.72 4.77 5.61
CA ILE A 28 -5.10 4.27 6.83
C ILE A 28 -4.02 5.23 7.35
N ASP A 29 -3.92 5.33 8.68
CA ASP A 29 -2.86 6.07 9.38
C ASP A 29 -1.67 5.18 9.75
N GLU A 30 -0.63 5.74 10.37
CA GLU A 30 0.59 5.01 10.69
C GLU A 30 0.37 3.80 11.62
N PRO A 31 -0.46 3.88 12.69
CA PRO A 31 -0.82 2.72 13.50
C PRO A 31 -1.55 1.63 12.69
N ALA A 32 -2.52 2.00 11.85
CA ALA A 32 -3.25 1.04 11.02
C ALA A 32 -2.33 0.38 9.99
N LEU A 33 -1.43 1.14 9.36
CA LEU A 33 -0.40 0.61 8.45
C LEU A 33 0.54 -0.37 9.16
N ALA A 34 0.94 -0.07 10.40
CA ALA A 34 1.76 -0.98 11.19
C ALA A 34 1.04 -2.32 11.46
N ARG A 35 -0.24 -2.27 11.87
CA ARG A 35 -1.07 -3.45 12.06
C ARG A 35 -1.24 -4.27 10.78
N GLN A 36 -1.54 -3.62 9.65
CA GLN A 36 -1.62 -4.29 8.36
C GLN A 36 -0.30 -4.97 8.00
N GLY A 37 0.84 -4.35 8.32
CA GLY A 37 2.15 -4.96 8.13
C GLY A 37 2.34 -6.28 8.89
N GLU A 38 1.81 -6.37 10.11
CA GLU A 38 1.80 -7.61 10.91
C GLU A 38 0.87 -8.67 10.30
N GLU A 39 -0.31 -8.26 9.83
CA GLU A 39 -1.27 -9.13 9.16
C GLU A 39 -0.69 -9.72 7.86
N ILE A 40 -0.01 -8.90 7.06
CA ILE A 40 0.69 -9.33 5.84
C ILE A 40 1.80 -10.33 6.18
N ALA A 41 2.58 -10.08 7.24
CA ALA A 41 3.61 -11.01 7.69
C ALA A 41 3.01 -12.37 8.11
N ALA A 42 1.88 -12.35 8.82
CA ALA A 42 1.16 -13.57 9.19
C ALA A 42 0.65 -14.35 7.96
N VAL A 43 0.10 -13.65 6.96
CA VAL A 43 -0.36 -14.26 5.70
C VAL A 43 0.81 -14.89 4.94
N ASN A 44 1.93 -14.18 4.78
CA ASN A 44 3.12 -14.72 4.11
C ASN A 44 3.67 -15.95 4.83
N ASN A 45 3.74 -15.93 6.17
CA ASN A 45 4.18 -17.08 6.96
C ASN A 45 3.24 -18.27 6.80
N SER A 46 1.93 -18.04 6.83
CA SER A 46 0.92 -19.10 6.65
C SER A 46 0.98 -19.71 5.24
N SER A 47 1.04 -18.88 4.20
CA SER A 47 1.16 -19.35 2.81
C SER A 47 2.44 -20.19 2.64
N ARG A 48 3.58 -19.71 3.12
CA ARG A 48 4.85 -20.44 3.06
C ARG A 48 4.80 -21.80 3.79
N ASN A 49 4.19 -21.84 4.97
CA ASN A 49 4.03 -23.09 5.73
C ASN A 49 3.16 -24.12 5.01
N ASN A 50 2.26 -23.66 4.14
CA ASN A 50 1.40 -24.50 3.30
C ASN A 50 2.00 -24.80 1.91
N GLY A 51 3.27 -24.45 1.68
CA GLY A 51 3.95 -24.66 0.39
C GLY A 51 3.60 -23.64 -0.69
N GLY A 52 2.88 -22.58 -0.34
CA GLY A 52 2.62 -21.45 -1.23
C GLY A 52 3.89 -20.67 -1.54
N LYS A 53 3.90 -20.03 -2.72
CA LYS A 53 5.05 -19.25 -3.24
C LYS A 53 4.75 -17.76 -3.40
N LEU A 54 3.48 -17.36 -3.33
CA LEU A 54 3.08 -15.97 -3.50
C LEU A 54 3.62 -15.12 -2.34
N ILE A 55 4.21 -13.97 -2.67
CA ILE A 55 4.64 -12.98 -1.70
C ILE A 55 3.66 -11.81 -1.69
N VAL A 56 3.09 -11.51 -0.53
CA VAL A 56 2.30 -10.30 -0.30
C VAL A 56 3.25 -9.18 0.14
N LEU A 57 3.36 -8.13 -0.67
CA LEU A 57 4.20 -6.96 -0.40
C LEU A 57 3.48 -5.98 0.52
N ARG A 58 4.17 -5.55 1.58
CA ARG A 58 3.72 -4.47 2.46
C ARG A 58 3.89 -3.16 1.71
N SER A 59 2.78 -2.55 1.31
CA SER A 59 2.81 -1.37 0.46
C SER A 59 1.78 -0.35 0.90
N ILE A 60 1.79 0.83 0.26
CA ILE A 60 0.77 1.86 0.46
C ILE A 60 0.63 2.68 -0.82
N GLU A 61 -0.59 3.14 -1.10
CA GLU A 61 -0.80 4.26 -2.01
C GLU A 61 -0.82 5.56 -1.20
N MET A 62 0.32 6.24 -1.15
CA MET A 62 0.51 7.46 -0.40
C MET A 62 -0.01 8.66 -1.20
N ASN A 63 -0.95 9.39 -0.61
CA ASN A 63 -1.42 10.64 -1.15
C ASN A 63 -0.31 11.72 -1.10
N LEU A 64 -0.17 12.43 -2.21
CA LEU A 64 0.72 13.59 -2.34
C LEU A 64 -0.09 14.89 -2.36
N ASP A 65 0.42 15.91 -1.68
CA ASP A 65 -0.08 17.27 -1.80
C ASP A 65 0.39 17.95 -3.11
N LEU A 66 -0.02 19.19 -3.37
CA LEU A 66 0.33 19.91 -4.60
C LEU A 66 1.82 20.25 -4.76
N ARG A 67 2.62 20.03 -3.72
CA ARG A 67 4.08 20.21 -3.72
C ARG A 67 4.80 18.86 -3.87
N GLY A 68 4.06 17.75 -3.91
CA GLY A 68 4.62 16.40 -3.96
C GLY A 68 4.97 15.83 -2.58
N GLU A 69 4.57 16.49 -1.50
CA GLU A 69 4.83 15.99 -0.15
C GLU A 69 3.83 14.92 0.24
N GLY A 70 4.34 13.81 0.78
CA GLY A 70 3.53 12.69 1.25
C GLY A 70 2.86 13.01 2.59
N ASP A 71 1.69 12.42 2.79
CA ASP A 71 0.91 12.65 4.01
C ASP A 71 1.24 11.69 5.16
N MET A 72 2.29 10.87 5.07
CA MET A 72 2.70 9.90 6.10
C MET A 72 4.06 10.25 6.72
N GLU A 73 4.28 9.90 7.99
CA GLU A 73 5.59 10.08 8.62
C GLU A 73 6.66 9.21 7.92
N PRO A 74 7.83 9.75 7.50
CA PRO A 74 8.86 8.97 6.79
C PRO A 74 9.34 7.72 7.54
N LYS A 75 9.22 7.70 8.87
CA LYS A 75 9.58 6.54 9.70
C LYS A 75 8.64 5.34 9.52
N SER A 76 7.37 5.57 9.20
CA SER A 76 6.40 4.48 8.98
C SER A 76 6.64 3.81 7.63
N LEU A 77 7.11 4.57 6.64
CA LEU A 77 7.36 4.09 5.28
C LEU A 77 8.59 3.18 5.15
N ARG A 78 9.58 3.31 6.04
CA ARG A 78 10.87 2.57 5.98
C ARG A 78 10.75 1.05 6.01
N ARG A 79 9.61 0.50 6.43
CA ARG A 79 9.36 -0.94 6.54
C ARG A 79 8.52 -1.49 5.37
N LEU A 80 8.09 -0.63 4.45
CA LEU A 80 7.32 -1.05 3.28
C LEU A 80 8.26 -1.53 2.19
N ASP A 81 7.77 -2.49 1.42
CA ASP A 81 8.46 -3.05 0.27
C ASP A 81 8.23 -2.16 -0.99
N LEU A 82 7.11 -1.43 -1.02
CA LEU A 82 6.74 -0.49 -2.08
C LEU A 82 5.96 0.71 -1.51
N VAL A 83 6.25 1.92 -2.01
CA VAL A 83 5.43 3.11 -1.77
C VAL A 83 5.02 3.69 -3.12
N LEU A 84 3.72 3.73 -3.39
CA LEU A 84 3.15 4.33 -4.59
C LEU A 84 2.68 5.75 -4.24
N GLY A 85 3.33 6.79 -4.78
CA GLY A 85 2.88 8.17 -4.61
C GLY A 85 1.83 8.56 -5.64
N SER A 86 0.67 9.05 -5.18
CA SER A 86 -0.46 9.43 -6.03
C SER A 86 -1.02 10.80 -5.67
N PHE A 87 -1.23 11.65 -6.67
CA PHE A 87 -2.04 12.86 -6.52
C PHE A 87 -3.51 12.50 -6.71
N HIS A 88 -4.38 12.92 -5.80
CA HIS A 88 -5.83 12.67 -5.89
C HIS A 88 -6.64 13.95 -6.11
N SER A 89 -5.97 15.10 -6.25
CA SER A 89 -6.60 16.40 -6.41
C SER A 89 -5.82 17.25 -7.41
N SER A 90 -6.49 18.26 -7.97
CA SER A 90 -5.89 19.18 -8.95
C SER A 90 -5.23 18.49 -10.15
N LEU A 91 -5.81 17.38 -10.61
CA LEU A 91 -5.31 16.57 -11.73
C LEU A 91 -5.38 17.27 -13.11
N ARG A 92 -5.99 18.45 -13.15
CA ARG A 92 -6.04 19.32 -14.33
C ARG A 92 -5.81 20.74 -13.87
N ARG A 93 -4.88 21.43 -14.53
CA ARG A 93 -4.67 22.88 -14.42
C ARG A 93 -4.78 23.48 -15.82
N THR A 94 -5.25 24.71 -15.90
CA THR A 94 -5.32 25.46 -17.15
C THR A 94 -3.96 25.72 -17.78
N ASP A 95 -2.89 25.70 -16.97
CA ASP A 95 -1.52 26.02 -17.40
C ASP A 95 -0.84 24.84 -18.13
N ASP A 96 -1.44 23.64 -18.09
CA ASP A 96 -0.98 22.41 -18.75
C ASP A 96 -1.83 22.08 -20.01
N GLN A 97 -2.45 23.09 -20.63
CA GLN A 97 -3.12 23.03 -21.93
C GLN A 97 -2.46 24.03 -22.90
#